data_AF-A0A7J6T4R2-F1
#
_entry.id   AF-A0A7J6T4R2-F1
#
_cell.length_a   1.000
_cell.length_b   1.000
_cell.length_c   1.000
_cell.angle_alpha   90.00
_cell.angle_beta   90.00
_cell.angle_gamma   90.00
#
_symmetry.space_group_name_H-M   'P 1'
#
loop_
_entity.id
_entity.type
_entity.pdbx_description
1 polymer ?
#
loop_
_entity_poly.entity_id
_entity_poly.type
_entity_poly.pdbx_seq_one_letter_code
_entity_poly.pdbx_strand_id
1 'polypeptide(L)'
;MFADASSIARASDDVIKKLAACYWFSVEFGLLIDFKGAVKAYGAGVLSSYGELLHATSPTNPDISIKPWDPEEAAHQEYPITTMQPVYFAAKSMEDAKIQMKAYCDRVNRPFHCVYDAESKSVFTDVDVYTRPVGMKYRPVDLSSREPL
;
A
#
# COMPACT_ATOMS: atom_id res chain seq x y z
N MET A 1 17.85 -27.15 -5.79
CA MET A 1 16.55 -26.48 -5.64
C MET A 1 16.79 -25.02 -5.96
N PHE A 2 16.67 -24.63 -7.24
CA PHE A 2 16.98 -23.27 -7.67
C PHE A 2 15.72 -22.42 -7.57
N ALA A 3 15.72 -21.45 -6.65
CA ALA A 3 14.72 -20.39 -6.69
C ALA A 3 14.88 -19.66 -8.03
N ASP A 4 13.77 -19.46 -8.74
CA ASP A 4 13.71 -18.74 -10.01
C ASP A 4 14.34 -17.35 -9.83
N ALA A 5 15.34 -17.00 -10.65
CA ALA A 5 15.97 -15.67 -10.61
C ALA A 5 14.94 -14.52 -10.79
N SER A 6 13.77 -14.80 -11.38
CA SER A 6 12.63 -13.88 -11.47
C SER A 6 11.99 -13.54 -10.12
N SER A 7 12.12 -14.37 -9.09
CA SER A 7 11.52 -14.12 -7.77
C SER A 7 12.41 -13.29 -6.85
N ILE A 8 13.65 -13.01 -7.25
CA ILE A 8 14.61 -12.25 -6.43
C ILE A 8 14.26 -10.76 -6.48
N ALA A 9 13.82 -10.25 -7.63
CA ALA A 9 13.61 -8.82 -7.88
C ALA A 9 12.35 -8.19 -7.25
N ARG A 10 11.42 -8.99 -6.72
CA ARG A 10 10.10 -8.52 -6.28
C ARG A 10 9.76 -9.08 -4.92
N ALA A 11 9.10 -8.26 -4.10
CA ALA A 11 8.42 -8.75 -2.91
C ALA A 11 7.45 -9.89 -3.29
N SER A 12 7.30 -10.87 -2.40
CA SER A 12 6.31 -11.94 -2.60
C SER A 12 4.89 -11.36 -2.65
N ASP A 13 3.97 -12.06 -3.30
CA ASP A 13 2.57 -11.62 -3.39
C ASP A 13 1.95 -11.39 -2.00
N ASP A 14 2.33 -12.19 -1.00
CA ASP A 14 1.87 -12.00 0.38
C ASP A 14 2.38 -10.70 0.98
N VAL A 15 3.64 -10.34 0.74
CA VAL A 15 4.19 -9.05 1.16
C VAL A 15 3.51 -7.90 0.42
N ILE A 16 3.24 -8.05 -0.88
CA ILE A 16 2.53 -7.05 -1.67
C ILE A 16 1.12 -6.82 -1.11
N LYS A 17 0.38 -7.88 -0.77
CA LYS A 17 -0.95 -7.77 -0.15
C LYS A 17 -0.90 -7.05 1.20
N LYS A 18 0.07 -7.39 2.05
CA LYS A 18 0.28 -6.72 3.34
C LYS A 18 0.60 -5.24 3.17
N LEU A 19 1.48 -4.90 2.22
CA LEU A 19 1.80 -3.50 1.90
C LEU A 19 0.59 -2.74 1.33
N ALA A 20 -0.25 -3.41 0.52
CA ALA A 20 -1.49 -2.83 0.01
C ALA A 20 -2.49 -2.54 1.15
N ALA A 21 -2.59 -3.42 2.15
CA ALA A 21 -3.39 -3.17 3.34
C ALA A 21 -2.83 -1.98 4.15
N CYS A 22 -1.51 -1.91 4.35
CA CYS A 22 -0.89 -0.74 4.98
C CYS A 22 -1.19 0.55 4.22
N TYR A 23 -1.13 0.54 2.88
CA TYR A 23 -1.50 1.68 2.04
C TYR A 23 -2.97 2.07 2.25
N TRP A 24 -3.87 1.09 2.25
CA TRP A 24 -5.30 1.30 2.47
C TRP A 24 -5.59 1.99 3.80
N PHE A 25 -5.01 1.49 4.90
CA PHE A 25 -5.23 2.05 6.24
C PHE A 25 -4.41 3.30 6.57
N SER A 26 -3.54 3.75 5.66
CA SER A 26 -2.76 4.98 5.84
C SER A 26 -3.07 6.02 4.77
N VAL A 27 -2.60 5.82 3.55
CA VAL A 27 -2.72 6.80 2.46
C VAL A 27 -4.17 6.99 2.04
N GLU A 28 -4.97 5.92 2.03
CA GLU A 28 -6.36 5.98 1.57
C GLU A 28 -7.34 6.34 2.70
N PHE A 29 -7.27 5.63 3.83
CA PHE A 29 -8.19 5.79 4.96
C PHE A 29 -7.52 6.10 6.30
N GLY A 30 -6.29 6.63 6.29
CA GLY A 30 -5.58 6.95 7.52
C GLY A 30 -6.10 8.20 8.25
N LEU A 31 -5.97 8.15 9.58
CA LEU A 31 -6.32 9.22 10.50
C LEU A 31 -5.10 9.69 11.30
N LEU A 32 -5.19 10.89 11.84
CA LEU A 32 -4.27 11.41 12.86
C LEU A 32 -5.04 11.62 14.15
N ILE A 33 -4.36 11.37 15.28
CA ILE A 33 -4.86 11.73 16.60
C ILE A 33 -3.88 12.69 17.27
N ASP A 34 -4.36 13.86 17.65
CA ASP A 34 -3.52 14.83 18.35
C ASP A 34 -3.40 14.52 19.85
N PHE A 35 -2.52 15.24 20.54
CA PHE A 35 -2.28 15.06 21.97
C PHE A 35 -3.50 15.38 22.86
N LYS A 36 -4.52 16.05 22.32
CA LYS A 36 -5.79 16.33 22.99
C LYS A 36 -6.85 15.27 22.69
N GLY A 37 -6.51 14.25 21.88
CA GLY A 37 -7.41 13.18 21.47
C GLY A 37 -8.31 13.54 20.29
N ALA A 38 -8.10 14.69 19.63
CA ALA A 38 -8.91 15.06 18.47
C ALA A 38 -8.47 14.27 17.24
N VAL A 39 -9.44 13.61 16.59
CA VAL A 39 -9.24 12.83 15.37
C VAL A 39 -9.31 13.75 14.16
N LYS A 40 -8.36 13.59 13.23
CA LYS A 40 -8.27 14.33 11.97
C LYS A 40 -8.04 13.36 10.83
N ALA A 41 -8.73 13.55 9.71
CA ALA A 41 -8.49 12.75 8.52
C ALA A 41 -7.29 13.27 7.74
N TYR A 42 -6.49 12.35 7.17
CA TYR A 42 -5.51 12.69 6.13
C TYR A 42 -5.59 11.75 4.93
N GLY A 43 -6.23 10.58 5.07
CA GLY A 43 -6.42 9.63 3.99
C GLY A 43 -7.22 10.22 2.83
N ALA A 44 -6.79 9.93 1.60
CA ALA A 44 -7.39 10.45 0.38
C ALA A 44 -8.87 10.04 0.21
N GLY A 45 -9.21 8.79 0.52
CA GLY A 45 -10.58 8.26 0.49
C GLY A 45 -11.49 8.94 1.50
N VAL A 46 -10.98 9.20 2.71
CA VAL A 46 -11.73 9.91 3.77
C VAL A 46 -11.93 11.38 3.38
N LEU A 47 -10.90 12.05 2.89
CA LEU A 47 -10.97 13.48 2.53
C LEU A 47 -11.81 13.75 1.27
N SER A 48 -11.89 12.78 0.35
CA SER A 48 -12.65 12.93 -0.89
C SER A 48 -14.13 12.57 -0.75
N SER A 49 -14.52 11.91 0.35
CA SER A 49 -15.90 11.52 0.63
C SER A 49 -16.43 12.25 1.86
N TYR A 50 -17.41 13.13 1.67
CA TYR A 50 -18.08 13.82 2.77
C TYR A 50 -18.68 12.84 3.80
N GLY A 51 -19.28 11.75 3.31
CA GLY A 51 -19.88 10.72 4.16
C GLY A 51 -18.82 9.99 4.99
N GLU A 52 -17.72 9.60 4.35
CA GLU A 52 -16.61 8.92 5.02
C GLU A 52 -15.93 9.83 6.05
N LEU A 53 -15.74 11.11 5.73
CA LEU A 53 -15.15 12.09 6.62
C LEU A 53 -15.96 12.22 7.92
N LEU A 54 -17.28 12.36 7.81
CA LEU A 54 -18.17 12.39 8.97
C LEU A 54 -18.17 11.05 9.71
N HIS A 55 -18.18 9.93 8.99
CA HIS A 55 -18.19 8.60 9.57
C HIS A 55 -16.95 8.36 10.44
N ALA A 56 -15.76 8.68 9.92
CA ALA A 56 -14.47 8.43 10.55
C ALA A 56 -14.12 9.40 11.70
N THR A 57 -14.62 10.65 11.65
CA THR A 57 -14.22 11.70 12.60
C THR A 57 -15.26 12.01 13.68
N SER A 58 -16.45 11.40 13.59
CA SER A 58 -17.50 11.58 14.59
C SER A 58 -17.10 10.92 15.93
N PRO A 59 -16.96 11.69 17.02
CA PRO A 59 -16.45 11.18 18.30
C PRO A 59 -17.43 10.23 19.01
N THR A 60 -18.68 10.16 18.57
CA THR A 60 -19.73 9.32 19.16
C THR A 60 -20.23 8.24 18.21
N ASN A 61 -19.54 7.98 17.10
CA ASN A 61 -19.95 6.92 16.17
C ASN A 61 -19.59 5.54 16.77
N PRO A 62 -20.58 4.73 17.18
CA PRO A 62 -20.32 3.43 17.80
C PRO A 62 -19.96 2.34 16.79
N ASP A 63 -20.18 2.59 15.49
CA ASP A 63 -20.02 1.60 14.43
C ASP A 63 -18.56 1.49 13.93
N ILE A 64 -17.67 2.33 14.46
CA ILE A 64 -16.26 2.38 14.06
C ILE A 64 -15.31 2.02 15.20
N SER A 65 -14.19 1.41 14.84
CA SER A 65 -13.06 1.19 15.73
C SER A 65 -11.84 1.97 15.25
N ILE A 66 -11.36 2.92 16.04
CA ILE A 66 -10.13 3.65 15.76
C ILE A 66 -9.00 3.04 16.60
N LYS A 67 -8.00 2.48 15.92
CA LYS A 67 -6.82 1.86 16.55
C LYS A 67 -5.59 2.77 16.38
N PRO A 68 -4.59 2.69 17.29
CA PRO A 68 -3.31 3.32 17.04
C PRO A 68 -2.67 2.76 15.76
N TRP A 69 -2.05 3.61 14.94
CA TRP A 69 -1.30 3.15 13.77
C TRP A 69 -0.20 2.16 14.19
N ASP A 70 -0.33 0.93 13.70
CA ASP A 70 0.66 -0.13 13.73
C ASP A 70 0.64 -0.83 12.35
N PRO A 71 1.69 -0.70 11.53
CA PRO A 71 1.76 -1.34 10.23
C PRO A 71 1.65 -2.87 10.28
N GLU A 72 2.09 -3.51 11.37
CA GLU A 72 2.00 -4.96 11.51
C GLU A 72 0.53 -5.39 11.68
N GLU A 73 -0.24 -4.66 12.47
CA GLU A 73 -1.66 -4.93 12.63
C GLU A 73 -2.45 -4.56 11.36
N ALA A 74 -2.18 -3.38 10.79
CA ALA A 74 -2.83 -2.92 9.56
C ALA A 74 -2.59 -3.86 8.37
N ALA A 75 -1.41 -4.47 8.28
CA ALA A 75 -1.06 -5.44 7.24
C ALA A 75 -1.94 -6.70 7.24
N HIS A 76 -2.55 -7.05 8.38
CA HIS A 76 -3.40 -8.23 8.54
C HIS A 76 -4.89 -7.89 8.70
N GLN A 77 -5.23 -6.60 8.78
CA GLN A 77 -6.60 -6.16 8.92
C GLN A 77 -7.35 -6.29 7.58
N GLU A 78 -8.49 -6.96 7.60
CA GLU A 78 -9.40 -6.99 6.45
C GLU A 78 -10.19 -5.68 6.35
N TYR A 79 -10.50 -5.26 5.12
CA TYR A 79 -11.25 -4.05 4.83
C TYR A 79 -12.29 -4.27 3.73
N PRO A 80 -13.48 -3.65 3.85
CA PRO A 80 -14.45 -3.62 2.77
C PRO A 80 -14.06 -2.59 1.70
N ILE A 81 -14.29 -2.93 0.43
CA ILE A 81 -13.98 -2.02 -0.70
C ILE A 81 -15.18 -1.11 -1.02
N THR A 82 -16.41 -1.56 -0.75
CA THR A 82 -17.64 -0.92 -1.25
C THR A 82 -18.47 -0.23 -0.18
N THR A 83 -18.11 -0.35 1.09
CA THR A 83 -18.85 0.23 2.22
C THR A 83 -17.94 1.13 3.06
N MET A 84 -18.57 1.91 3.94
CA MET A 84 -17.86 2.70 4.96
C MET A 84 -16.91 1.80 5.76
N GLN A 85 -15.75 2.32 6.14
CA GLN A 85 -14.76 1.51 6.84
C GLN A 85 -15.16 1.30 8.31
N PRO A 86 -15.22 0.03 8.79
CA PRO A 86 -15.52 -0.25 10.20
C PRO A 86 -14.31 -0.04 11.11
N VAL A 87 -13.09 -0.02 10.55
CA VAL A 87 -11.84 0.11 11.29
C VAL A 87 -10.97 1.16 10.62
N TYR A 88 -10.42 2.06 11.42
CA TYR A 88 -9.43 3.04 11.00
C TYR A 88 -8.19 2.94 11.88
N PHE A 89 -7.06 3.38 11.35
CA PHE A 89 -5.83 3.53 12.11
C PHE A 89 -5.43 5.00 12.22
N ALA A 90 -5.10 5.42 13.44
CA ALA A 90 -4.73 6.79 13.76
C ALA A 90 -3.26 6.88 14.18
N ALA A 91 -2.46 7.62 13.40
CA ALA A 91 -1.08 7.92 13.76
C ALA A 91 -1.00 9.19 14.62
N LYS A 92 0.06 9.33 15.43
CA LYS A 92 0.28 10.54 16.23
C LYS A 92 0.71 11.73 15.38
N SER A 93 1.40 11.45 14.27
CA SER A 93 1.84 12.42 13.26
C SER A 93 2.22 11.69 11.98
N MET A 94 2.36 12.42 10.87
CA MET A 94 2.86 11.84 9.61
C MET A 94 4.30 11.31 9.75
N GLU A 95 5.12 11.96 10.57
CA GLU A 95 6.49 11.50 10.83
C GLU A 95 6.49 10.18 11.63
N ASP A 96 5.64 10.07 12.65
CA ASP A 96 5.44 8.82 13.41
C ASP A 96 4.99 7.68 12.47
N ALA A 97 4.00 7.94 11.62
CA ALA A 97 3.52 6.97 10.64
C ALA A 97 4.64 6.48 9.71
N LYS A 98 5.46 7.40 9.21
CA LYS A 98 6.62 7.12 8.34
C LYS A 98 7.70 6.30 9.07
N ILE A 99 8.04 6.65 10.31
CA ILE A 99 9.03 5.93 11.11
C ILE A 99 8.55 4.50 11.35
N GLN A 100 7.29 4.32 11.76
CA GLN A 100 6.71 3.00 12.00
C GLN A 100 6.68 2.16 10.72
N MET A 101 6.25 2.75 9.59
CA MET A 101 6.22 2.06 8.30
C MET A 101 7.62 1.66 7.83
N LYS A 102 8.63 2.51 8.02
CA LYS A 102 10.02 2.17 7.72
C LYS A 102 10.51 0.99 8.57
N ALA A 103 10.25 1.03 9.87
CA ALA A 103 10.61 -0.05 10.79
C ALA A 103 9.92 -1.38 10.42
N TYR A 104 8.68 -1.34 9.93
CA TYR A 104 7.99 -2.51 9.40
C TYR A 104 8.66 -3.04 8.13
N CYS A 105 8.93 -2.18 7.15
CA CYS A 105 9.62 -2.55 5.90
C CYS A 105 11.03 -3.13 6.13
N ASP A 106 11.74 -2.69 7.17
CA ASP A 106 13.07 -3.21 7.50
C ASP A 106 13.02 -4.64 8.08
N ARG A 107 11.87 -5.10 8.58
CA ARG A 107 11.65 -6.50 8.99
C ARG A 107 11.24 -7.42 7.85
N VAL A 108 10.81 -6.85 6.72
CA VAL A 108 10.43 -7.64 5.55
C VAL A 108 11.69 -8.23 4.94
N ASN A 109 11.75 -9.57 4.89
CA ASN A 109 12.87 -10.27 4.28
C ASN A 109 12.98 -9.89 2.79
N ARG A 110 14.07 -9.23 2.42
CA ARG A 110 14.35 -8.80 1.05
C ARG A 110 15.79 -9.18 0.69
N PRO A 111 16.05 -9.69 -0.52
CA PRO A 111 17.38 -10.12 -0.93
C PRO A 111 18.33 -8.96 -1.26
N PHE A 112 17.84 -7.72 -1.30
CA PHE A 112 18.62 -6.52 -1.58
C PHE A 112 17.93 -5.26 -1.04
N HIS A 113 18.68 -4.17 -0.99
CA HIS A 113 18.19 -2.84 -0.62
C HIS A 113 18.01 -1.96 -1.86
N CYS A 114 16.95 -1.14 -1.84
CA CYS A 114 16.69 -0.15 -2.88
C CYS A 114 16.88 1.26 -2.32
N VAL A 115 17.55 2.12 -3.07
CA VAL A 115 17.66 3.55 -2.79
C VAL A 115 17.11 4.31 -3.99
N TYR A 116 16.14 5.19 -3.73
CA TYR A 116 15.61 6.09 -4.74
C TYR A 116 16.50 7.33 -4.83
N ASP A 117 16.96 7.65 -6.03
CA ASP A 117 17.61 8.92 -6.34
C ASP A 117 16.62 9.88 -7.02
N ALA A 118 16.41 11.03 -6.39
CA ALA A 118 15.45 12.02 -6.86
C ALA A 118 15.93 12.79 -8.09
N GLU A 119 17.24 12.93 -8.28
CA GLU A 119 17.82 13.68 -9.40
C GLU A 119 17.68 12.88 -10.71
N SER A 120 18.16 11.63 -10.72
CA SER A 120 18.05 10.74 -11.88
C SER A 120 16.68 10.07 -12.03
N LYS A 121 15.77 10.24 -11.05
CA LYS A 121 14.46 9.57 -10.97
C LYS A 121 14.58 8.05 -11.13
N SER A 122 15.65 7.47 -10.59
CA SER A 122 16.01 6.06 -10.75
C SER A 122 16.12 5.37 -9.39
N VAL A 123 15.98 4.05 -9.39
CA VAL A 123 16.16 3.20 -8.20
C VAL A 123 17.47 2.42 -8.35
N PHE A 124 18.35 2.56 -7.38
CA PHE A 124 19.60 1.81 -7.29
C PHE A 124 19.45 0.66 -6.31
N THR A 125 20.08 -0.46 -6.64
CA THR A 125 20.18 -1.63 -5.78
C THR A 125 21.62 -1.86 -5.36
N ASP A 126 21.82 -2.41 -4.17
CA ASP A 126 23.15 -2.77 -3.65
C ASP A 126 23.71 -4.07 -4.27
N VAL A 127 22.88 -4.80 -5.01
CA VAL A 127 23.25 -5.96 -5.81
C VAL A 127 22.73 -5.83 -7.24
N ASP A 128 23.35 -6.54 -8.18
CA ASP A 128 22.83 -6.66 -9.54
C ASP A 128 21.51 -7.45 -9.56
N VAL A 129 20.43 -6.80 -9.98
CA VAL A 129 19.10 -7.42 -10.08
C VAL A 129 18.76 -7.68 -11.54
N TYR A 130 18.69 -8.96 -11.91
CA TYR A 130 18.29 -9.37 -13.25
C TYR A 130 16.79 -9.67 -13.30
N THR A 131 16.03 -8.87 -14.06
CA THR A 131 14.64 -9.21 -14.38
C THR A 131 14.59 -9.97 -15.69
N ARG A 132 13.78 -11.04 -15.78
CA ARG A 132 13.43 -11.56 -17.10
C ARG A 132 12.57 -10.51 -17.80
N PRO A 133 12.85 -10.16 -19.07
CA PRO A 133 11.95 -9.30 -19.81
C PRO A 133 10.56 -9.92 -19.76
N VAL A 134 9.57 -9.15 -19.29
CA VAL A 134 8.16 -9.56 -19.34
C VAL A 134 7.85 -9.68 -20.82
N GLY A 135 7.88 -10.91 -21.35
CA GLY A 135 7.59 -11.18 -22.74
C GLY A 135 6.17 -10.69 -23.02
N MET A 136 6.06 -9.52 -23.63
CA MET A 136 4.83 -9.10 -24.31
C MET A 136 4.60 -10.20 -25.34
N LYS A 137 3.67 -11.12 -25.06
CA LYS A 137 3.24 -12.12 -26.04
C LYS A 137 2.56 -11.34 -27.16
N TYR A 138 3.33 -10.92 -28.16
CA TYR A 138 2.78 -10.48 -29.43
C TYR A 138 2.02 -11.67 -30.01
N ARG A 139 0.69 -11.63 -29.94
CA ARG A 139 -0.14 -12.46 -30.81
C ARG A 139 -0.15 -11.75 -32.16
N PRO A 140 0.40 -12.36 -33.22
CA PRO A 140 0.16 -11.84 -34.57
C PRO A 140 -1.35 -11.74 -34.76
N VAL A 141 -1.82 -10.60 -35.25
CA VAL A 141 -3.18 -10.51 -35.76
C VAL A 141 -3.25 -11.46 -36.95
N ASP A 142 -4.11 -12.47 -36.86
CA ASP A 142 -4.36 -13.35 -37.99
C ASP A 142 -5.05 -12.54 -39.09
N LEU A 143 -4.30 -12.22 -40.14
CA LEU A 143 -4.81 -11.46 -41.28
C LEU A 143 -5.55 -12.36 -42.28
N SER A 144 -5.66 -13.67 -42.04
CA SER A 144 -6.36 -14.59 -42.94
C SER A 144 -7.88 -14.47 -42.87
N SER A 145 -8.44 -13.69 -41.94
CA SER A 145 -9.88 -13.50 -41.78
C SER A 145 -10.41 -12.18 -42.35
N ARG A 146 -9.65 -11.48 -43.20
CA ARG A 146 -10.19 -10.34 -43.94
C ARG A 146 -10.88 -10.85 -45.20
N GLU A 147 -12.21 -10.84 -45.18
CA GLU A 147 -13.00 -11.02 -46.40
C GLU A 147 -12.65 -9.90 -47.40
N PRO A 148 -12.43 -10.24 -48.69
CA PRO A 148 -12.21 -9.23 -49.72
C PRO A 148 -13.51 -8.47 -49.99
N LEU A 149 -13.39 -7.15 -50.18
CA LEU A 149 -14.45 -6.23 -50.63
C LEU A 149 -14.92 -6.57 -52.05
#